data_AF-A0A919LF55-F1
#
_entry.id   AF-A0A919LF55-F1
#
_cell.length_a   1.000
_cell.length_b   1.000
_cell.length_c   1.000
_cell.angle_alpha   90.00
_cell.angle_beta   90.00
_cell.angle_gamma   90.00
#
_symmetry.space_group_name_H-M   'P 1'
#
loop_
_entity.id
_entity.type
_entity.pdbx_description
1 polymer ?
#
loop_
_entity_poly.entity_id
_entity_poly.type
_entity_poly.pdbx_seq_one_letter_code
_entity_poly.pdbx_strand_id
1 'polypeptide(L)'
;MSLTRNLCGTAAALALAGAALMAAPSDAAATHAASTHAASTHVTSTHVTSTHAASTHVTSTHAEPTRTRTPGAHPGAAPACTRNVTDRNVTGRPALDAVRPGDVVCVDGLSRGHRLEIDKGGTADKPVTYSGNGQRVGGIDIDADHVIVDGYTMEGPSAPGIEIHGDGVTVQNNTVTAPQGGDGDGLRFFGDDITVAHNTISSTDNSTGAHADCMQTFTTDDEDVASRNVVIDGNTCRKIDNMCLMAEGPDSEAGDGSGEGVSEYWTFRNNDCQTQQASQTLMVDDVQHLTVTGNTWEAGPDHAIGLQNHATGAHVKDNRLDPSIDCEVGIDKSSMAGYEGPEPGCDP
;
A
#
# COMPACT_ATOMS: atom_id res chain seq x y z
N MET A 1 45.83 3.13 44.18
CA MET A 1 45.98 4.37 44.96
C MET A 1 46.00 5.54 43.99
N SER A 2 45.39 6.68 44.36
CA SER A 2 44.94 7.84 43.53
C SER A 2 43.69 7.52 42.68
N LEU A 3 42.45 7.93 42.99
CA LEU A 3 41.83 9.14 43.59
C LEU A 3 41.98 10.41 42.74
N THR A 4 40.91 10.79 42.03
CA THR A 4 40.22 12.11 42.01
C THR A 4 39.06 12.02 40.98
N ARG A 5 37.75 12.15 41.32
CA ARG A 5 36.95 13.35 41.70
C ARG A 5 36.98 14.43 40.60
N ASN A 6 35.92 15.09 40.15
CA ASN A 6 34.49 15.18 40.52
C ASN A 6 33.83 16.23 39.57
N LEU A 7 32.48 16.34 39.63
CA LEU A 7 31.60 17.49 39.28
C LEU A 7 31.10 17.56 37.82
N CYS A 8 29.78 17.46 37.53
CA CYS A 8 28.58 18.21 37.98
C CYS A 8 28.39 19.55 37.23
N GLY A 9 27.22 19.72 36.58
CA GLY A 9 26.82 20.97 35.94
C GLY A 9 25.49 20.85 35.20
N THR A 10 24.39 20.99 35.94
CA THR A 10 23.05 21.32 35.45
C THR A 10 23.00 22.77 34.92
N ALA A 11 22.22 23.02 33.87
CA ALA A 11 21.71 24.35 33.56
C ALA A 11 20.33 24.26 32.92
N ALA A 12 19.38 24.98 33.50
CA ALA A 12 17.99 25.11 33.09
C ALA A 12 17.72 26.49 32.48
N ALA A 13 16.67 26.52 31.65
CA ALA A 13 15.77 27.63 31.32
C ALA A 13 16.29 28.81 30.48
N LEU A 14 15.58 29.08 29.37
CA LEU A 14 14.92 30.38 29.18
C LEU A 14 13.77 30.29 28.16
N ALA A 15 12.56 30.54 28.64
CA ALA A 15 11.39 30.85 27.83
C ALA A 15 11.35 32.36 27.54
N LEU A 16 11.01 32.75 26.32
CA LEU A 16 10.71 34.13 25.95
C LEU A 16 9.40 34.16 25.17
N ALA A 17 8.40 34.73 25.82
CA ALA A 17 7.14 35.16 25.23
C ALA A 17 7.35 36.46 24.44
N GLY A 18 6.72 36.58 23.28
CA GLY A 18 6.64 37.80 22.49
C GLY A 18 5.31 37.90 21.79
N ALA A 19 4.36 38.61 22.41
CA ALA A 19 3.10 39.02 21.81
C ALA A 19 3.32 40.34 21.04
N ALA A 20 2.78 40.45 19.82
CA ALA A 20 2.56 41.71 19.14
C ALA A 20 1.16 41.74 18.51
N LEU A 21 0.34 42.59 19.11
CA LEU A 21 -0.99 43.04 18.71
C LEU A 21 -0.82 44.16 17.65
N MET A 22 -1.65 44.20 16.60
CA MET A 22 -2.18 45.39 15.88
C MET A 22 -2.96 44.89 14.63
N ALA A 23 -4.29 44.86 14.66
CA ALA A 23 -5.24 45.94 14.32
C ALA A 23 -5.68 45.92 12.83
N ALA A 24 -6.92 45.46 12.61
CA ALA A 24 -7.77 45.79 11.45
C ALA A 24 -8.31 47.24 11.59
N PRO A 25 -8.80 47.91 10.53
CA PRO A 25 -10.15 47.65 9.96
C PRO A 25 -10.13 47.81 8.41
N SER A 26 -11.18 47.75 7.59
CA SER A 26 -12.62 48.01 7.69
C SER A 26 -13.30 47.56 6.38
N ASP A 27 -14.50 47.00 6.51
CA ASP A 27 -15.71 47.17 5.69
C ASP A 27 -15.62 47.51 4.18
N ALA A 28 -16.26 46.64 3.38
CA ALA A 28 -17.20 47.08 2.35
C ALA A 28 -18.28 46.01 2.12
N ALA A 29 -19.52 46.40 2.42
CA ALA A 29 -20.74 45.65 2.24
C ALA A 29 -21.33 45.82 0.82
N ALA A 30 -22.40 45.06 0.58
CA ALA A 30 -23.37 45.09 -0.53
C ALA A 30 -23.01 44.21 -1.74
N THR A 31 -23.89 43.39 -2.30
CA THR A 31 -25.34 43.59 -2.45
C THR A 31 -26.05 42.25 -2.71
N HIS A 32 -27.29 42.16 -2.23
CA HIS A 32 -28.25 41.11 -2.55
C HIS A 32 -28.52 40.97 -4.06
N ALA A 33 -28.64 39.73 -4.53
CA ALA A 33 -29.50 39.39 -5.66
C ALA A 33 -30.28 38.12 -5.33
N ALA A 34 -31.54 38.32 -4.93
CA ALA A 34 -32.55 37.29 -4.93
C ALA A 34 -32.90 36.97 -6.40
N SER A 35 -32.79 35.69 -6.79
CA SER A 35 -33.43 35.19 -8.01
C SER A 35 -34.60 34.31 -7.62
N THR A 36 -35.76 34.75 -8.08
CA THR A 36 -37.08 34.17 -7.93
C THR A 36 -37.26 32.88 -8.72
N HIS A 37 -38.21 32.09 -8.22
CA HIS A 37 -38.77 30.87 -8.79
C HIS A 37 -39.07 30.89 -10.29
N ALA A 38 -38.76 29.78 -10.95
CA ALA A 38 -39.56 29.27 -12.06
C ALA A 38 -40.02 27.86 -11.71
N ALA A 39 -41.31 27.74 -11.37
CA ALA A 39 -42.03 26.48 -11.39
C ALA A 39 -42.26 26.07 -12.85
N SER A 40 -42.01 24.81 -13.19
CA SER A 40 -42.56 24.23 -14.43
C SER A 40 -42.85 22.73 -14.27
N THR A 41 -44.15 22.51 -14.08
CA THR A 41 -44.99 21.43 -14.64
C THR A 41 -44.59 19.96 -14.49
N HIS A 42 -45.45 19.29 -13.71
CA HIS A 42 -45.90 17.91 -13.86
C HIS A 42 -45.86 17.37 -15.30
N VAL A 43 -45.20 16.23 -15.48
CA VAL A 43 -45.60 15.21 -16.45
C VAL A 43 -46.03 13.98 -15.66
N THR A 44 -47.33 13.84 -15.49
CA THR A 44 -47.99 12.57 -15.21
C THR A 44 -48.10 11.81 -16.52
N SER A 45 -47.48 10.63 -16.62
CA SER A 45 -47.92 9.65 -17.62
C SER A 45 -47.62 8.21 -17.20
N THR A 46 -48.71 7.58 -16.76
CA THR A 46 -49.17 6.21 -17.01
C THR A 46 -48.42 4.99 -16.49
N HIS A 47 -49.16 4.26 -15.64
CA HIS A 47 -49.05 2.83 -15.36
C HIS A 47 -48.85 1.98 -16.61
N VAL A 48 -47.83 1.13 -16.58
CA VAL A 48 -47.85 -0.17 -17.26
C VAL A 48 -47.83 -1.24 -16.17
N THR A 49 -49.01 -1.78 -15.89
CA THR A 49 -49.18 -3.08 -15.25
C THR A 49 -48.62 -4.15 -16.20
N SER A 50 -47.48 -4.75 -15.85
CA SER A 50 -47.05 -6.01 -16.45
C SER A 50 -47.24 -7.14 -15.46
N THR A 51 -48.07 -8.08 -15.89
CA THR A 51 -48.61 -9.23 -15.18
C THR A 51 -47.52 -10.25 -14.82
N HIS A 52 -47.70 -10.87 -13.67
CA HIS A 52 -46.95 -12.03 -13.19
C HIS A 52 -46.90 -13.17 -14.23
N ALA A 53 -45.68 -13.59 -14.59
CA ALA A 53 -45.43 -14.93 -15.08
C ALA A 53 -44.56 -15.64 -14.02
N ALA A 54 -45.19 -16.55 -13.30
CA ALA A 54 -44.49 -17.52 -12.46
C ALA A 54 -43.62 -18.39 -13.37
N SER A 55 -42.30 -18.29 -13.20
CA SER A 55 -41.35 -19.25 -13.77
C SER A 55 -40.73 -20.05 -12.64
N THR A 56 -41.09 -21.32 -12.65
CA THR A 56 -40.63 -22.47 -11.87
C THR A 56 -39.19 -22.40 -11.35
N HIS A 57 -39.06 -22.69 -10.05
CA HIS A 57 -37.84 -23.14 -9.40
C HIS A 57 -37.17 -24.26 -10.21
N VAL A 58 -35.99 -23.96 -10.76
CA VAL A 58 -34.97 -24.98 -11.04
C VAL A 58 -33.89 -24.77 -9.99
N THR A 59 -33.85 -25.68 -9.03
CA THR A 59 -32.72 -25.89 -8.12
C THR A 59 -31.49 -26.22 -8.96
N SER A 60 -30.69 -25.21 -9.31
CA SER A 60 -29.34 -25.43 -9.80
C SER A 60 -28.45 -25.68 -8.60
N THR A 61 -28.21 -26.95 -8.30
CA THR A 61 -27.08 -27.38 -7.48
C THR A 61 -25.79 -27.10 -8.26
N HIS A 62 -25.32 -25.86 -8.23
CA HIS A 62 -23.93 -25.59 -8.52
C HIS A 62 -23.13 -26.02 -7.29
N ALA A 63 -22.61 -27.24 -7.35
CA ALA A 63 -21.43 -27.59 -6.59
C ALA A 63 -20.33 -26.63 -7.02
N GLU A 64 -20.08 -25.64 -6.18
CA GLU A 64 -18.95 -24.73 -6.29
C GLU A 64 -17.68 -25.60 -6.30
N PRO A 65 -16.79 -25.48 -7.30
CA PRO A 65 -15.50 -26.11 -7.18
C PRO A 65 -14.76 -25.33 -6.10
N THR A 66 -14.62 -25.94 -4.92
CA THR A 66 -13.66 -25.55 -3.90
C THR A 66 -12.28 -25.58 -4.56
N ARG A 67 -11.89 -24.51 -5.23
CA ARG A 67 -10.50 -24.28 -5.60
C ARG A 67 -9.83 -23.86 -4.30
N THR A 68 -9.30 -24.85 -3.61
CA THR A 68 -8.13 -24.67 -2.75
C THR A 68 -7.02 -24.08 -3.62
N ARG A 69 -7.04 -22.75 -3.77
CA ARG A 69 -5.93 -22.01 -4.34
C ARG A 69 -4.85 -22.07 -3.26
N THR A 70 -3.97 -23.06 -3.36
CA THR A 70 -2.70 -23.04 -2.63
C THR A 70 -2.07 -21.65 -2.87
N PRO A 71 -1.63 -20.92 -1.84
CA PRO A 71 -0.87 -19.67 -2.02
C PRO A 71 0.28 -19.97 -2.97
N GLY A 72 0.11 -19.52 -4.21
CA GLY A 72 0.86 -20.00 -5.34
C GLY A 72 2.12 -19.17 -5.47
N ALA A 73 3.19 -19.59 -4.79
CA ALA A 73 4.52 -19.34 -5.33
C ALA A 73 4.48 -19.81 -6.78
N HIS A 74 4.50 -18.88 -7.74
CA HIS A 74 4.47 -19.23 -9.15
C HIS A 74 5.80 -19.93 -9.43
N PRO A 75 5.82 -21.24 -9.76
CA PRO A 75 7.05 -21.98 -9.94
C PRO A 75 7.56 -21.74 -11.36
N GLY A 76 7.87 -20.48 -11.67
CA GLY A 76 8.85 -20.19 -12.71
C GLY A 76 10.18 -20.76 -12.23
N ALA A 77 10.90 -21.47 -13.10
CA ALA A 77 12.28 -21.80 -12.78
C ALA A 77 13.04 -20.49 -12.55
N ALA A 78 13.68 -20.34 -11.39
CA ALA A 78 14.46 -19.15 -11.07
C ALA A 78 15.48 -18.88 -12.20
N PRO A 79 15.70 -17.61 -12.58
CA PRO A 79 16.64 -17.28 -13.64
C PRO A 79 18.05 -17.75 -13.28
N ALA A 80 18.82 -18.15 -14.29
CA ALA A 80 20.21 -18.55 -14.07
C ALA A 80 21.05 -17.34 -13.66
N CYS A 81 21.79 -17.47 -12.56
CA CYS A 81 22.65 -16.42 -12.04
C CYS A 81 23.75 -16.05 -13.04
N THR A 82 23.89 -14.76 -13.38
CA THR A 82 25.08 -14.24 -14.08
C THR A 82 26.16 -13.82 -13.10
N ARG A 83 25.77 -13.53 -11.86
CA ARG A 83 26.66 -13.13 -10.76
C ARG A 83 26.26 -13.80 -9.46
N ASN A 84 27.23 -14.41 -8.79
CA ASN A 84 27.06 -14.95 -7.45
C ASN A 84 27.78 -14.06 -6.45
N VAL A 85 27.06 -13.61 -5.43
CA VAL A 85 27.56 -12.81 -4.32
C VAL A 85 27.42 -13.67 -3.06
N THR A 86 28.38 -13.59 -2.14
CA THR A 86 28.34 -14.33 -0.88
C THR A 86 28.35 -13.38 0.31
N ASP A 87 27.83 -13.80 1.47
CA ASP A 87 27.76 -13.02 2.71
C ASP A 87 29.06 -12.27 3.09
N ARG A 88 30.22 -12.93 2.91
CA ARG A 88 31.56 -12.32 3.15
C ARG A 88 31.89 -11.13 2.24
N ASN A 89 31.15 -10.98 1.14
CA ASN A 89 31.33 -9.92 0.15
C ASN A 89 30.15 -8.94 0.12
N VAL A 90 29.04 -9.24 0.79
CA VAL A 90 27.94 -8.29 1.04
C VAL A 90 28.35 -7.35 2.18
N THR A 91 28.95 -7.92 3.23
CA THR A 91 29.58 -7.17 4.34
C THR A 91 30.89 -6.52 3.88
N GLY A 92 30.79 -5.38 3.19
CA GLY A 92 31.92 -4.60 2.68
C GLY A 92 31.75 -4.09 1.24
N ARG A 93 30.68 -4.49 0.54
CA ARG A 93 30.20 -4.03 -0.77
C ARG A 93 31.00 -4.27 -2.07
N PRO A 94 32.21 -4.89 -2.17
CA PRO A 94 32.95 -4.84 -3.44
C PRO A 94 32.33 -5.72 -4.54
N ALA A 95 31.53 -6.72 -4.17
CA ALA A 95 30.87 -7.61 -5.11
C ALA A 95 29.57 -7.02 -5.69
N LEU A 96 28.88 -6.16 -4.92
CA LEU A 96 27.70 -5.43 -5.38
C LEU A 96 28.12 -4.24 -6.26
N ASP A 97 29.25 -3.61 -5.98
CA ASP A 97 29.83 -2.53 -6.82
C ASP A 97 30.07 -2.95 -8.29
N ALA A 98 30.22 -4.25 -8.55
CA ALA A 98 30.50 -4.79 -9.87
C ALA A 98 29.24 -5.15 -10.68
N VAL A 99 28.04 -5.01 -10.09
CA VAL A 99 26.75 -5.25 -10.73
C VAL A 99 26.55 -4.31 -11.92
N ARG A 100 25.96 -4.83 -13.00
CA ARG A 100 25.71 -4.08 -14.25
C ARG A 100 24.28 -4.29 -14.72
N PRO A 101 23.70 -3.34 -15.46
CA PRO A 101 22.39 -3.50 -16.08
C PRO A 101 22.24 -4.84 -16.83
N GLY A 102 21.19 -5.59 -16.50
CA GLY A 102 20.90 -6.92 -17.04
C GLY A 102 21.57 -8.08 -16.31
N ASP A 103 22.34 -7.83 -15.23
CA ASP A 103 22.84 -8.90 -14.37
C ASP A 103 21.69 -9.60 -13.63
N VAL A 104 21.82 -10.92 -13.44
CA VAL A 104 21.04 -11.71 -12.48
C VAL A 104 21.98 -12.05 -11.32
N VAL A 105 21.75 -11.38 -10.20
CA VAL A 105 22.52 -11.49 -8.97
C VAL A 105 21.86 -12.51 -8.05
N CYS A 106 22.60 -13.55 -7.69
CA CYS A 106 22.20 -14.52 -6.68
C CYS A 106 23.05 -14.30 -5.43
N VAL A 107 22.39 -14.15 -4.29
CA VAL A 107 23.05 -13.89 -3.01
C VAL A 107 23.03 -15.16 -2.17
N ASP A 108 24.20 -15.76 -1.98
CA ASP A 108 24.39 -16.99 -1.25
C ASP A 108 24.87 -16.74 0.19
N GLY A 109 24.22 -17.42 1.13
CA GLY A 109 24.71 -17.54 2.51
C GLY A 109 24.53 -16.29 3.38
N LEU A 110 23.74 -15.30 2.96
CA LEU A 110 23.40 -14.15 3.79
C LEU A 110 22.77 -14.65 5.10
N SER A 111 23.24 -14.14 6.23
CA SER A 111 22.69 -14.56 7.52
C SER A 111 21.24 -14.07 7.66
N ARG A 112 20.39 -14.85 8.36
CA ARG A 112 18.98 -14.49 8.62
C ARG A 112 18.79 -13.18 9.37
N GLY A 113 19.85 -12.64 9.98
CA GLY A 113 19.82 -11.37 10.71
C GLY A 113 20.29 -10.16 9.88
N HIS A 114 20.71 -10.36 8.63
CA HIS A 114 21.15 -9.27 7.75
C HIS A 114 20.11 -8.98 6.70
N ARG A 115 19.82 -7.69 6.51
CA ARG A 115 19.02 -7.21 5.38
C ARG A 115 19.84 -7.30 4.09
N LEU A 116 19.17 -7.55 2.98
CA LEU A 116 19.75 -7.42 1.66
C LEU A 116 19.63 -5.95 1.23
N GLU A 117 20.75 -5.23 1.24
CA GLU A 117 20.82 -3.85 0.75
C GLU A 117 21.10 -3.84 -0.75
N ILE A 118 20.23 -3.20 -1.54
CA ILE A 118 20.30 -3.07 -2.99
C ILE A 118 20.45 -1.59 -3.34
N ASP A 119 21.67 -1.17 -3.66
CA ASP A 119 22.02 0.20 -4.05
C ASP A 119 22.51 0.29 -5.51
N LYS A 120 22.25 -0.76 -6.30
CA LYS A 120 22.70 -0.89 -7.69
C LYS A 120 21.56 -1.37 -8.59
N GLY A 121 21.06 -0.41 -9.35
CA GLY A 121 20.02 -0.58 -10.34
C GLY A 121 20.51 -0.95 -11.74
N GLY A 122 19.54 -1.11 -12.62
CA GLY A 122 19.75 -1.33 -14.05
C GLY A 122 19.43 -0.11 -14.90
N THR A 123 18.79 -0.39 -16.03
CA THR A 123 18.13 0.60 -16.90
C THR A 123 16.76 0.05 -17.25
N ALA A 124 15.81 0.87 -17.70
CA ALA A 124 14.49 0.40 -18.11
C ALA A 124 14.53 -0.82 -19.07
N ASP A 125 15.47 -0.84 -20.03
CA ASP A 125 15.63 -1.96 -20.99
C ASP A 125 16.38 -3.18 -20.42
N LYS A 126 17.13 -2.99 -19.34
CA LYS A 126 18.02 -3.99 -18.73
C LYS A 126 18.03 -3.82 -17.21
N PRO A 127 16.92 -4.16 -16.52
CA PRO A 127 16.90 -4.12 -15.08
C PRO A 127 17.90 -5.11 -14.49
N VAL A 128 18.31 -4.90 -13.25
CA VAL A 128 19.10 -5.89 -12.51
C VAL A 128 18.13 -6.78 -11.74
N THR A 129 18.29 -8.09 -11.84
CA THR A 129 17.48 -9.05 -11.06
C THR A 129 18.27 -9.55 -9.87
N TYR A 130 17.77 -9.33 -8.66
CA TYR A 130 18.22 -9.95 -7.43
C TYR A 130 17.34 -11.17 -7.16
N SER A 131 17.87 -12.34 -7.49
CA SER A 131 17.14 -13.61 -7.42
C SER A 131 17.46 -14.33 -6.11
N GLY A 132 16.46 -14.43 -5.26
CA GLY A 132 16.51 -15.16 -4.00
C GLY A 132 16.51 -16.67 -4.18
N ASN A 133 15.83 -17.23 -5.18
CA ASN A 133 15.76 -18.70 -5.38
C ASN A 133 15.43 -19.46 -4.06
N GLY A 134 14.52 -18.90 -3.24
CA GLY A 134 14.13 -19.44 -1.94
C GLY A 134 15.13 -19.19 -0.79
N GLN A 135 16.17 -18.38 -1.00
CA GLN A 135 17.10 -17.99 0.05
C GLN A 135 16.41 -17.13 1.11
N ARG A 136 16.93 -17.21 2.34
CA ARG A 136 16.46 -16.42 3.47
C ARG A 136 17.33 -15.20 3.68
N VAL A 137 16.69 -14.07 3.99
CA VAL A 137 17.33 -12.80 4.38
C VAL A 137 16.57 -12.20 5.57
N GLY A 138 17.20 -11.27 6.29
CA GLY A 138 16.62 -10.59 7.46
C GLY A 138 15.71 -9.40 7.13
N GLY A 139 15.51 -9.13 5.84
CA GLY A 139 14.77 -8.00 5.28
C GLY A 139 15.40 -7.57 3.95
N ILE A 140 14.81 -6.61 3.25
CA ILE A 140 15.31 -6.11 1.97
C ILE A 140 15.16 -4.59 1.93
N ASP A 141 16.24 -3.89 1.61
CA ASP A 141 16.24 -2.44 1.36
C ASP A 141 16.63 -2.21 -0.09
N ILE A 142 15.78 -1.51 -0.84
CA ILE A 142 16.04 -1.14 -2.23
C ILE A 142 16.14 0.38 -2.29
N ASP A 143 17.30 0.87 -2.71
CA ASP A 143 17.61 2.28 -2.97
C ASP A 143 18.27 2.36 -4.35
N ALA A 144 17.46 2.07 -5.39
CA ALA A 144 17.91 1.95 -6.77
C ALA A 144 16.75 1.79 -7.77
N ASP A 145 16.96 2.34 -8.97
CA ASP A 145 16.00 2.20 -10.07
C ASP A 145 16.19 0.91 -10.87
N HIS A 146 15.13 0.46 -11.52
CA HIS A 146 15.14 -0.65 -12.49
C HIS A 146 15.70 -1.94 -11.87
N VAL A 147 15.12 -2.30 -10.73
CA VAL A 147 15.46 -3.49 -9.94
C VAL A 147 14.32 -4.50 -10.01
N ILE A 148 14.64 -5.78 -10.10
CA ILE A 148 13.70 -6.88 -9.87
C ILE A 148 14.17 -7.67 -8.66
N VAL A 149 13.37 -7.79 -7.62
CA VAL A 149 13.63 -8.64 -6.44
C VAL A 149 12.67 -9.82 -6.45
N ASP A 150 13.21 -11.04 -6.53
CA ASP A 150 12.42 -12.24 -6.79
C ASP A 150 12.73 -13.39 -5.83
N GLY A 151 11.72 -13.89 -5.13
CA GLY A 151 11.78 -15.21 -4.50
C GLY A 151 12.61 -15.31 -3.21
N TYR A 152 12.65 -14.28 -2.39
CA TYR A 152 13.25 -14.32 -1.05
C TYR A 152 12.25 -14.70 0.04
N THR A 153 12.74 -15.21 1.17
CA THR A 153 11.95 -15.47 2.38
C THR A 153 12.51 -14.71 3.58
N MET A 154 11.63 -14.04 4.32
CA MET A 154 11.93 -13.28 5.53
C MET A 154 11.05 -13.78 6.67
N GLU A 155 11.68 -14.33 7.71
CA GLU A 155 11.03 -14.84 8.92
C GLU A 155 11.37 -13.90 10.09
N GLY A 156 10.42 -13.10 10.54
CA GLY A 156 10.65 -12.13 11.61
C GLY A 156 11.59 -10.97 11.25
N PRO A 157 11.52 -10.36 10.05
CA PRO A 157 12.40 -9.23 9.72
C PRO A 157 12.10 -8.03 10.62
N SER A 158 13.07 -7.13 10.78
CA SER A 158 12.76 -5.78 11.27
C SER A 158 11.80 -5.13 10.28
N ALA A 159 10.71 -4.51 10.76
CA ALA A 159 9.78 -3.82 9.89
C ALA A 159 10.38 -2.51 9.32
N PRO A 160 10.04 -2.13 8.08
CA PRO A 160 9.26 -2.93 7.14
C PRO A 160 10.06 -4.14 6.63
N GLY A 161 9.37 -5.24 6.32
CA GLY A 161 10.02 -6.45 5.80
C GLY A 161 10.79 -6.21 4.49
N ILE A 162 10.19 -5.43 3.58
CA ILE A 162 10.79 -4.93 2.34
C ILE A 162 10.57 -3.42 2.28
N GLU A 163 11.60 -2.66 1.96
CA GLU A 163 11.54 -1.21 1.76
C GLU A 163 12.01 -0.87 0.34
N ILE A 164 11.25 -0.03 -0.37
CA ILE A 164 11.54 0.34 -1.75
C ILE A 164 11.60 1.85 -1.89
N HIS A 165 12.73 2.36 -2.33
CA HIS A 165 12.92 3.71 -2.86
C HIS A 165 13.54 3.59 -4.26
N GLY A 166 12.82 4.10 -5.27
CA GLY A 166 13.31 4.18 -6.65
C GLY A 166 12.27 3.80 -7.70
N ASP A 167 12.62 4.06 -8.96
CA ASP A 167 11.70 3.95 -10.08
C ASP A 167 11.84 2.63 -10.85
N GLY A 168 10.75 2.12 -11.40
CA GLY A 168 10.75 0.92 -12.23
C GLY A 168 11.17 -0.34 -11.47
N VAL A 169 10.80 -0.42 -10.18
CA VAL A 169 11.11 -1.56 -9.31
C VAL A 169 10.01 -2.61 -9.37
N THR A 170 10.39 -3.89 -9.45
CA THR A 170 9.48 -5.02 -9.31
C THR A 170 9.87 -5.89 -8.13
N VAL A 171 8.97 -6.09 -7.18
CA VAL A 171 9.14 -7.02 -6.06
C VAL A 171 8.13 -8.15 -6.22
N GLN A 172 8.63 -9.37 -6.41
CA GLN A 172 7.76 -10.51 -6.71
C GLN A 172 8.13 -11.84 -6.05
N ASN A 173 7.11 -12.68 -5.84
CA ASN A 173 7.24 -14.03 -5.28
C ASN A 173 7.98 -14.09 -3.93
N ASN A 174 8.07 -12.99 -3.19
CA ASN A 174 8.72 -12.95 -1.89
C ASN A 174 7.75 -13.38 -0.79
N THR A 175 8.30 -13.87 0.32
CA THR A 175 7.51 -14.23 1.51
C THR A 175 8.01 -13.45 2.72
N VAL A 176 7.15 -12.64 3.34
CA VAL A 176 7.40 -11.95 4.60
C VAL A 176 6.47 -12.54 5.67
N THR A 177 7.01 -12.92 6.82
CA THR A 177 6.20 -13.45 7.93
C THR A 177 6.60 -12.79 9.23
N ALA A 178 5.60 -12.29 9.95
CA ALA A 178 5.73 -11.69 11.28
C ALA A 178 6.81 -10.59 11.37
N PRO A 179 6.78 -9.54 10.54
CA PRO A 179 7.66 -8.38 10.71
C PRO A 179 7.59 -7.82 12.16
N GLN A 180 8.70 -7.28 12.65
CA GLN A 180 8.89 -6.92 14.06
C GLN A 180 9.41 -5.49 14.23
N GLY A 181 8.93 -4.80 15.27
CA GLY A 181 9.32 -3.41 15.54
C GLY A 181 8.71 -2.44 14.52
N GLY A 182 9.06 -1.16 14.63
CA GLY A 182 8.46 -0.10 13.80
C GLY A 182 6.94 -0.13 13.86
N ASP A 183 6.30 0.08 12.71
CA ASP A 183 4.85 -0.09 12.58
C ASP A 183 4.41 -1.54 12.32
N GLY A 184 5.36 -2.45 12.07
CA GLY A 184 5.04 -3.86 11.82
C GLY A 184 4.64 -4.17 10.38
N ASP A 185 5.00 -3.31 9.42
CA ASP A 185 4.63 -3.49 8.02
C ASP A 185 5.37 -4.62 7.32
N GLY A 186 4.67 -5.26 6.39
CA GLY A 186 5.26 -6.23 5.48
C GLY A 186 6.16 -5.59 4.42
N LEU A 187 5.68 -4.53 3.77
CA LEU A 187 6.34 -3.87 2.65
C LEU A 187 5.99 -2.37 2.61
N ARG A 188 7.01 -1.52 2.38
CA ARG A 188 6.84 -0.10 2.04
C ARG A 188 7.41 0.23 0.67
N PHE A 189 6.82 1.20 -0.02
CA PHE A 189 7.28 1.57 -1.36
C PHE A 189 7.11 3.06 -1.67
N PHE A 190 8.08 3.63 -2.40
CA PHE A 190 8.14 5.03 -2.82
C PHE A 190 8.82 5.13 -4.19
N GLY A 191 8.19 5.85 -5.13
CA GLY A 191 8.69 6.06 -6.49
C GLY A 191 7.68 5.69 -7.58
N ASP A 192 8.09 5.83 -8.84
CA ASP A 192 7.24 5.61 -10.00
C ASP A 192 7.44 4.22 -10.64
N ASP A 193 6.44 3.76 -11.38
CA ASP A 193 6.47 2.51 -12.17
C ASP A 193 6.79 1.24 -11.32
N ILE A 194 6.24 1.18 -10.11
CA ILE A 194 6.45 0.09 -9.16
C ILE A 194 5.48 -1.07 -9.42
N THR A 195 5.99 -2.31 -9.37
CA THR A 195 5.18 -3.53 -9.41
C THR A 195 5.42 -4.40 -8.17
N VAL A 196 4.36 -4.65 -7.39
CA VAL A 196 4.35 -5.58 -6.27
C VAL A 196 3.49 -6.78 -6.65
N ALA A 197 4.10 -7.93 -6.93
CA ALA A 197 3.39 -9.06 -7.54
C ALA A 197 3.62 -10.41 -6.85
N HIS A 198 2.53 -11.14 -6.58
CA HIS A 198 2.60 -12.52 -6.08
C HIS A 198 3.39 -12.71 -4.76
N ASN A 199 3.55 -11.66 -3.97
CA ASN A 199 4.17 -11.76 -2.66
C ASN A 199 3.19 -12.37 -1.65
N THR A 200 3.72 -13.07 -0.65
CA THR A 200 2.96 -13.54 0.51
C THR A 200 3.44 -12.82 1.75
N ILE A 201 2.56 -12.07 2.39
CA ILE A 201 2.85 -11.35 3.62
C ILE A 201 1.85 -11.82 4.68
N SER A 202 2.34 -12.13 5.87
CA SER A 202 1.44 -12.64 6.91
C SER A 202 1.86 -12.37 8.33
N SER A 203 0.85 -12.43 9.22
CA SER A 203 1.00 -12.34 10.67
C SER A 203 1.65 -11.03 11.12
N THR A 204 1.21 -9.90 10.57
CA THR A 204 1.57 -8.58 11.11
C THR A 204 0.90 -8.40 12.47
N ASP A 205 1.51 -7.62 13.36
CA ASP A 205 1.09 -7.51 14.76
C ASP A 205 1.00 -6.04 15.17
N ASN A 206 -0.21 -5.58 15.51
CA ASN A 206 -0.46 -4.21 15.96
C ASN A 206 -0.56 -4.08 17.49
N SER A 207 -0.21 -5.12 18.26
CA SER A 207 -0.43 -5.16 19.73
C SER A 207 0.27 -4.05 20.52
N THR A 208 1.22 -3.35 19.90
CA THR A 208 1.90 -2.15 20.42
C THR A 208 1.15 -0.84 20.13
N GLY A 209 0.03 -0.89 19.41
CA GLY A 209 -0.68 0.27 18.87
C GLY A 209 -0.16 0.74 17.51
N ALA A 210 0.65 -0.07 16.84
CA ALA A 210 1.27 0.21 15.56
C ALA A 210 0.32 0.01 14.37
N HIS A 211 0.59 0.66 13.23
CA HIS A 211 -0.19 0.48 11.99
C HIS A 211 0.37 -0.70 11.18
N ALA A 212 0.19 -1.93 11.66
CA ALA A 212 0.85 -3.10 11.09
C ALA A 212 0.18 -3.60 9.79
N ASP A 213 0.50 -2.94 8.68
CA ASP A 213 -0.09 -3.17 7.36
C ASP A 213 0.62 -4.28 6.57
N CYS A 214 -0.10 -4.87 5.61
CA CYS A 214 0.52 -5.76 4.65
C CYS A 214 1.47 -4.98 3.72
N MET A 215 0.98 -3.86 3.20
CA MET A 215 1.69 -2.94 2.33
C MET A 215 1.29 -1.51 2.72
N GLN A 216 2.25 -0.60 2.76
CA GLN A 216 1.99 0.81 3.02
C GLN A 216 2.82 1.69 2.09
N THR A 217 2.29 2.86 1.74
CA THR A 217 3.05 3.97 1.20
C THR A 217 2.45 5.27 1.70
N PHE A 218 3.27 6.30 1.74
CA PHE A 218 2.91 7.66 2.10
C PHE A 218 3.84 8.65 1.39
N THR A 219 3.57 9.94 1.51
CA THR A 219 4.43 10.96 0.91
C THR A 219 4.76 12.05 1.91
N THR A 220 6.01 12.11 2.36
CA THR A 220 6.42 13.01 3.47
C THR A 220 7.56 13.94 3.09
N ASP A 221 8.56 13.47 2.36
CA ASP A 221 9.76 14.23 2.03
C ASP A 221 10.42 13.77 0.72
N ASP A 222 11.70 14.16 0.53
CA ASP A 222 12.47 13.86 -0.68
C ASP A 222 12.85 12.37 -0.82
N GLU A 223 12.76 11.58 0.25
CA GLU A 223 13.02 10.13 0.24
C GLU A 223 11.71 9.34 0.11
N ASP A 224 10.68 9.78 0.82
CA ASP A 224 9.33 9.21 0.82
C ASP A 224 8.43 9.97 -0.17
N VAL A 225 8.66 9.75 -1.46
CA VAL A 225 8.03 10.50 -2.55
C VAL A 225 6.67 9.95 -2.99
N ALA A 226 5.86 10.80 -3.62
CA ALA A 226 4.63 10.39 -4.29
C ALA A 226 4.89 9.31 -5.34
N SER A 227 3.95 8.37 -5.49
CA SER A 227 4.11 7.21 -6.37
C SER A 227 3.11 7.21 -7.52
N ARG A 228 3.58 7.03 -8.76
CA ARG A 228 2.73 6.92 -9.96
C ARG A 228 2.91 5.58 -10.66
N ASN A 229 1.88 5.18 -11.43
CA ASN A 229 1.90 3.97 -12.25
C ASN A 229 2.19 2.69 -11.44
N VAL A 230 1.57 2.54 -10.28
CA VAL A 230 1.80 1.39 -9.39
C VAL A 230 0.90 0.22 -9.76
N VAL A 231 1.46 -1.00 -9.80
CA VAL A 231 0.71 -2.24 -10.00
C VAL A 231 0.90 -3.17 -8.81
N ILE A 232 -0.20 -3.50 -8.13
CA ILE A 232 -0.23 -4.46 -7.02
C ILE A 232 -1.10 -5.64 -7.46
N ASP A 233 -0.47 -6.75 -7.87
CA ASP A 233 -1.14 -7.88 -8.52
C ASP A 233 -0.90 -9.23 -7.84
N GLY A 234 -1.98 -9.94 -7.52
CA GLY A 234 -1.91 -11.34 -7.13
C GLY A 234 -1.21 -11.62 -5.80
N ASN A 235 -1.06 -10.62 -4.93
CA ASN A 235 -0.46 -10.79 -3.60
C ASN A 235 -1.42 -11.49 -2.64
N THR A 236 -0.86 -12.13 -1.62
CA THR A 236 -1.60 -12.79 -0.55
C THR A 236 -1.20 -12.19 0.80
N CYS A 237 -2.15 -11.50 1.42
CA CYS A 237 -2.00 -10.83 2.72
C CYS A 237 -2.87 -11.57 3.74
N ARG A 238 -2.26 -12.26 4.70
CA ARG A 238 -2.98 -13.17 5.63
C ARG A 238 -2.69 -12.86 7.08
N LYS A 239 -3.75 -12.79 7.90
CA LYS A 239 -3.64 -12.41 9.31
C LYS A 239 -2.90 -11.07 9.44
N ILE A 240 -3.46 -10.08 8.77
CA ILE A 240 -2.95 -8.72 8.82
C ILE A 240 -3.75 -8.00 9.89
N ASP A 241 -3.09 -7.46 10.90
CA ASP A 241 -3.79 -6.81 11.99
C ASP A 241 -4.43 -5.49 11.53
N ASN A 242 -3.72 -4.70 10.73
CA ASN A 242 -4.24 -3.46 10.17
C ASN A 242 -4.75 -3.68 8.72
N MET A 243 -4.24 -2.99 7.71
CA MET A 243 -4.80 -2.97 6.36
C MET A 243 -4.00 -3.83 5.37
N CYS A 244 -4.67 -4.31 4.32
CA CYS A 244 -3.99 -4.96 3.18
C CYS A 244 -3.18 -3.95 2.36
N LEU A 245 -3.69 -2.74 2.22
CA LEU A 245 -2.94 -1.61 1.67
C LEU A 245 -3.44 -0.33 2.33
N MET A 246 -2.49 0.43 2.89
CA MET A 246 -2.66 1.84 3.23
C MET A 246 -1.90 2.65 2.19
N ALA A 247 -2.64 3.46 1.43
CA ALA A 247 -2.10 4.26 0.34
C ALA A 247 -2.36 5.74 0.61
N GLU A 248 -1.31 6.49 0.88
CA GLU A 248 -1.41 7.90 1.24
C GLU A 248 -0.66 8.79 0.25
N GLY A 249 -1.36 9.78 -0.28
CA GLY A 249 -0.78 10.82 -1.13
C GLY A 249 -0.12 11.97 -0.37
N PRO A 250 0.44 12.94 -1.11
CA PRO A 250 1.05 14.15 -0.58
C PRO A 250 0.18 14.97 0.38
N ASP A 251 -1.14 15.00 0.17
CA ASP A 251 -2.07 15.81 0.94
C ASP A 251 -2.91 14.97 1.93
N SER A 252 -2.44 13.77 2.35
CA SER A 252 -3.17 12.80 3.19
C SER A 252 -3.84 13.39 4.45
N GLU A 253 -5.04 12.92 4.79
CA GLU A 253 -5.75 13.27 6.03
C GLU A 253 -5.81 12.10 7.06
N ALA A 254 -5.56 10.85 6.66
CA ALA A 254 -5.59 9.66 7.51
C ALA A 254 -4.24 9.28 8.12
N GLY A 255 -3.15 9.93 7.74
CA GLY A 255 -1.82 9.64 8.28
C GLY A 255 -0.81 10.76 8.02
N ASP A 256 0.39 10.38 7.58
CA ASP A 256 1.58 11.25 7.63
C ASP A 256 1.85 12.03 6.33
N GLY A 257 1.04 11.79 5.28
CA GLY A 257 1.19 12.45 3.99
C GLY A 257 1.23 13.98 4.11
N SER A 258 2.37 14.58 3.74
CA SER A 258 2.64 16.01 3.83
C SER A 258 3.69 16.51 2.82
N GLY A 259 4.11 15.66 1.88
CA GLY A 259 5.16 15.94 0.91
C GLY A 259 4.70 16.63 -0.36
N GLU A 260 5.46 16.48 -1.45
CA GLU A 260 5.15 17.06 -2.75
C GLU A 260 4.89 15.98 -3.80
N GLY A 261 4.13 16.32 -4.85
CA GLY A 261 3.90 15.44 -6.00
C GLY A 261 2.43 15.16 -6.24
N VAL A 262 2.14 14.03 -6.90
CA VAL A 262 0.78 13.50 -7.11
C VAL A 262 0.89 11.98 -7.17
N SER A 263 0.13 11.27 -6.33
CA SER A 263 0.03 9.81 -6.38
C SER A 263 -1.12 9.41 -7.29
N GLU A 264 -0.83 8.79 -8.44
CA GLU A 264 -1.88 8.49 -9.44
C GLU A 264 -1.61 7.29 -10.35
N TYR A 265 -2.67 6.78 -10.98
CA TYR A 265 -2.67 5.68 -11.97
C TYR A 265 -2.30 4.31 -11.40
N TRP A 266 -2.96 3.92 -10.31
CA TRP A 266 -2.67 2.66 -9.64
C TRP A 266 -3.61 1.55 -10.10
N THR A 267 -3.12 0.32 -10.06
CA THR A 267 -3.92 -0.88 -10.28
C THR A 267 -3.74 -1.87 -9.15
N PHE A 268 -4.78 -2.08 -8.35
CA PHE A 268 -4.84 -3.08 -7.28
C PHE A 268 -5.73 -4.24 -7.72
N ARG A 269 -5.12 -5.37 -8.12
CA ARG A 269 -5.88 -6.46 -8.72
C ARG A 269 -5.49 -7.86 -8.27
N ASN A 270 -6.48 -8.76 -8.28
CA ASN A 270 -6.33 -10.19 -7.99
C ASN A 270 -5.68 -10.53 -6.63
N ASN A 271 -5.64 -9.57 -5.71
CA ASN A 271 -5.08 -9.77 -4.38
C ASN A 271 -6.06 -10.53 -3.49
N ASP A 272 -5.52 -11.19 -2.47
CA ASP A 272 -6.25 -11.97 -1.49
C ASP A 272 -5.88 -11.45 -0.09
N CYS A 273 -6.83 -10.74 0.53
CA CYS A 273 -6.58 -9.92 1.71
C CYS A 273 -7.43 -10.37 2.88
N GLN A 274 -6.79 -10.62 4.02
CA GLN A 274 -7.42 -10.91 5.29
C GLN A 274 -6.93 -9.93 6.38
N THR A 275 -7.76 -8.93 6.66
CA THR A 275 -7.58 -7.92 7.72
C THR A 275 -8.32 -8.34 8.99
N GLN A 276 -7.74 -8.10 10.17
CA GLN A 276 -8.30 -8.59 11.45
C GLN A 276 -8.82 -7.50 12.37
N GLN A 277 -8.20 -6.33 12.42
CA GLN A 277 -8.52 -5.30 13.42
C GLN A 277 -8.87 -3.93 12.85
N ALA A 278 -8.36 -3.57 11.66
CA ALA A 278 -8.75 -2.33 11.00
C ALA A 278 -10.22 -2.38 10.54
N SER A 279 -10.85 -1.20 10.45
CA SER A 279 -12.21 -1.04 9.93
C SER A 279 -12.31 -1.25 8.42
N GLN A 280 -11.19 -1.22 7.69
CA GLN A 280 -11.12 -1.39 6.24
C GLN A 280 -9.95 -2.25 5.77
N THR A 281 -10.10 -2.90 4.61
CA THR A 281 -9.04 -3.72 4.03
C THR A 281 -8.10 -2.92 3.13
N LEU A 282 -8.65 -2.01 2.34
CA LEU A 282 -7.93 -1.10 1.47
C LEU A 282 -8.31 0.32 1.87
N MET A 283 -7.33 1.14 2.23
CA MET A 283 -7.52 2.56 2.50
C MET A 283 -6.71 3.38 1.50
N VAL A 284 -7.38 4.33 0.88
CA VAL A 284 -6.81 5.18 -0.17
C VAL A 284 -7.14 6.62 0.16
N ASP A 285 -6.11 7.38 0.43
CA ASP A 285 -6.15 8.78 0.83
C ASP A 285 -5.29 9.58 -0.15
N ASP A 286 -5.88 10.53 -0.88
CA ASP A 286 -5.17 11.37 -1.85
C ASP A 286 -4.42 10.59 -2.96
N VAL A 287 -5.03 9.53 -3.48
CA VAL A 287 -4.52 8.82 -4.68
C VAL A 287 -5.57 8.81 -5.79
N GLN A 288 -5.20 9.35 -6.95
CA GLN A 288 -6.13 9.49 -8.08
C GLN A 288 -6.00 8.35 -9.10
N HIS A 289 -7.07 8.11 -9.85
CA HIS A 289 -7.09 7.16 -10.98
C HIS A 289 -6.76 5.71 -10.60
N LEU A 290 -7.21 5.27 -9.42
CA LEU A 290 -7.05 3.90 -8.93
C LEU A 290 -8.03 2.93 -9.62
N THR A 291 -7.54 1.78 -10.07
CA THR A 291 -8.39 0.63 -10.46
C THR A 291 -8.30 -0.49 -9.43
N VAL A 292 -9.43 -0.88 -8.84
CA VAL A 292 -9.56 -2.00 -7.89
C VAL A 292 -10.39 -3.13 -8.50
N THR A 293 -9.77 -4.27 -8.82
CA THR A 293 -10.50 -5.34 -9.51
C THR A 293 -10.07 -6.78 -9.24
N GLY A 294 -11.03 -7.70 -9.19
CA GLY A 294 -10.75 -9.14 -9.08
C GLY A 294 -10.21 -9.58 -7.72
N ASN A 295 -10.24 -8.71 -6.72
CA ASN A 295 -9.70 -8.97 -5.39
C ASN A 295 -10.65 -9.86 -4.57
N THR A 296 -10.10 -10.54 -3.56
CA THR A 296 -10.86 -11.28 -2.54
C THR A 296 -10.62 -10.62 -1.19
N TRP A 297 -11.70 -10.16 -0.57
CA TRP A 297 -11.71 -9.54 0.74
C TRP A 297 -12.28 -10.54 1.74
N GLU A 298 -11.44 -11.01 2.65
CA GLU A 298 -11.84 -11.95 3.68
C GLU A 298 -12.28 -11.23 4.97
N ALA A 299 -13.14 -11.92 5.73
CA ALA A 299 -13.80 -11.46 6.95
C ALA A 299 -12.92 -10.61 7.90
N GLY A 300 -13.56 -9.67 8.61
CA GLY A 300 -12.92 -8.89 9.67
C GLY A 300 -13.37 -7.42 9.70
N PRO A 301 -13.20 -6.67 8.60
CA PRO A 301 -13.47 -5.24 8.58
C PRO A 301 -14.95 -4.90 8.35
N ASP A 302 -15.33 -3.69 8.72
CA ASP A 302 -16.68 -3.15 8.50
C ASP A 302 -16.93 -2.89 7.01
N HIS A 303 -15.88 -2.50 6.29
CA HIS A 303 -15.93 -2.27 4.85
C HIS A 303 -14.67 -2.73 4.11
N ALA A 304 -14.77 -2.99 2.80
CA ALA A 304 -13.63 -3.49 2.03
C ALA A 304 -12.69 -2.37 1.59
N ILE A 305 -13.23 -1.30 1.01
CA ILE A 305 -12.48 -0.23 0.33
C ILE A 305 -12.90 1.13 0.90
N GLY A 306 -11.98 1.88 1.50
CA GLY A 306 -12.14 3.28 1.89
C GLY A 306 -11.44 4.20 0.88
N LEU A 307 -12.18 5.16 0.33
CA LEU A 307 -11.68 6.19 -0.58
C LEU A 307 -11.95 7.56 0.03
N GLN A 308 -10.91 8.32 0.34
CA GLN A 308 -11.08 9.64 0.95
C GLN A 308 -10.10 10.67 0.42
N ASN A 309 -10.38 11.93 0.77
CA ASN A 309 -9.50 13.06 0.57
C ASN A 309 -8.96 13.13 -0.88
N HIS A 310 -9.87 13.46 -1.80
CA HIS A 310 -9.55 13.65 -3.21
C HIS A 310 -8.97 12.41 -3.93
N ALA A 311 -9.24 11.19 -3.44
CA ALA A 311 -8.99 9.93 -4.13
C ALA A 311 -9.95 9.72 -5.34
N THR A 312 -9.87 10.63 -6.31
CA THR A 312 -10.82 10.79 -7.41
C THR A 312 -10.51 9.88 -8.60
N GLY A 313 -11.53 9.63 -9.44
CA GLY A 313 -11.38 8.83 -10.66
C GLY A 313 -11.14 7.34 -10.39
N ALA A 314 -11.57 6.82 -9.24
CA ALA A 314 -11.42 5.42 -8.90
C ALA A 314 -12.41 4.52 -9.65
N HIS A 315 -11.97 3.35 -10.12
CA HIS A 315 -12.78 2.33 -10.78
C HIS A 315 -12.77 1.03 -9.97
N VAL A 316 -13.93 0.59 -9.47
CA VAL A 316 -14.08 -0.60 -8.62
C VAL A 316 -14.98 -1.61 -9.30
N LYS A 317 -14.50 -2.85 -9.52
CA LYS A 317 -15.33 -3.91 -10.13
C LYS A 317 -14.83 -5.33 -9.88
N ASP A 318 -15.74 -6.30 -9.99
CA ASP A 318 -15.42 -7.73 -10.00
C ASP A 318 -14.69 -8.25 -8.75
N ASN A 319 -14.86 -7.59 -7.60
CA ASN A 319 -14.31 -8.06 -6.33
C ASN A 319 -15.24 -9.09 -5.67
N ARG A 320 -14.67 -9.96 -4.84
CA ARG A 320 -15.40 -10.91 -4.02
C ARG A 320 -15.28 -10.53 -2.56
N LEU A 321 -16.41 -10.37 -1.90
CA LEU A 321 -16.51 -10.00 -0.51
C LEU A 321 -16.95 -11.21 0.31
N ASP A 322 -16.30 -11.40 1.45
CA ASP A 322 -16.87 -12.23 2.49
C ASP A 322 -18.22 -11.66 2.95
N PRO A 323 -19.28 -12.48 3.14
CA PRO A 323 -20.59 -12.00 3.55
C PRO A 323 -20.65 -11.28 4.90
N SER A 324 -19.57 -11.33 5.70
CA SER A 324 -19.46 -10.58 6.96
C SER A 324 -19.06 -9.11 6.78
N ILE A 325 -18.63 -8.69 5.58
CA ILE A 325 -18.30 -7.30 5.27
C ILE A 325 -19.58 -6.58 4.81
N ASP A 326 -20.03 -5.60 5.57
CA ASP A 326 -21.33 -4.94 5.36
C ASP A 326 -21.32 -3.91 4.21
N CYS A 327 -20.14 -3.37 3.87
CA CYS A 327 -19.98 -2.33 2.87
C CYS A 327 -18.79 -2.61 1.94
N GLU A 328 -19.02 -2.62 0.62
CA GLU A 328 -17.91 -2.79 -0.33
C GLU A 328 -17.06 -1.53 -0.44
N VAL A 329 -17.70 -0.37 -0.59
CA VAL A 329 -17.02 0.90 -0.82
C VAL A 329 -17.56 1.96 0.12
N GLY A 330 -16.68 2.45 0.99
CA GLY A 330 -16.80 3.70 1.72
C GLY A 330 -16.14 4.81 0.92
N ILE A 331 -16.82 5.94 0.76
CA ILE A 331 -16.27 7.08 0.00
C ILE A 331 -16.72 8.41 0.60
N ASP A 332 -15.79 9.34 0.75
CA ASP A 332 -16.13 10.70 1.13
C ASP A 332 -16.62 11.53 -0.07
N LYS A 333 -17.19 12.70 0.20
CA LYS A 333 -17.69 13.59 -0.86
C LYS A 333 -16.59 14.11 -1.78
N SER A 334 -15.36 14.24 -1.28
CA SER A 334 -14.24 14.81 -2.02
C SER A 334 -13.74 13.86 -3.11
N SER A 335 -13.93 12.55 -2.92
CA SER A 335 -13.45 11.47 -3.77
C SER A 335 -14.49 10.97 -4.81
N MET A 336 -15.75 11.40 -4.69
CA MET A 336 -16.85 11.01 -5.60
C MET A 336 -16.63 11.38 -7.08
N ALA A 337 -15.78 12.38 -7.37
CA ALA A 337 -15.59 12.86 -8.73
C ALA A 337 -14.94 11.78 -9.61
N GLY A 338 -15.61 11.38 -10.68
CA GLY A 338 -15.10 10.37 -11.63
C GLY A 338 -15.13 8.93 -11.10
N TYR A 339 -15.72 8.68 -9.93
CA TYR A 339 -15.87 7.32 -9.40
C TYR A 339 -16.78 6.46 -10.30
N GLU A 340 -16.33 5.23 -10.56
CA GLU A 340 -17.07 4.21 -11.31
C GLU A 340 -17.04 2.86 -10.56
N GLY A 341 -18.17 2.44 -9.98
CA GLY A 341 -18.23 1.16 -9.26
C GLY A 341 -19.60 0.88 -8.64
N PRO A 342 -19.66 -0.04 -7.66
CA PRO A 342 -20.84 -0.24 -6.82
C PRO A 342 -21.32 1.06 -6.15
N GLU A 343 -22.60 1.15 -5.82
CA GLU A 343 -23.09 2.30 -5.05
C GLU A 343 -22.37 2.34 -3.69
N PRO A 344 -21.72 3.46 -3.33
CA PRO A 344 -21.06 3.56 -2.04
C PRO A 344 -22.05 3.43 -0.88
N GLY A 345 -21.69 2.63 0.12
CA GLY A 345 -22.62 2.19 1.18
C GLY A 345 -22.33 2.77 2.55
N CYS A 346 -21.15 3.38 2.74
CA CYS A 346 -20.64 3.84 4.03
C CYS A 346 -19.70 5.03 3.88
N ASP A 347 -19.29 5.60 5.03
CA ASP A 347 -18.16 6.53 5.09
C ASP A 347 -16.84 5.73 4.98
N PRO A 348 -15.76 6.33 4.46
CA PRO A 348 -14.44 5.69 4.40
C PRO A 348 -13.77 5.54 5.77
#